data_AF-A0A7D6ZU54-F1
#
_entry.id   AF-A0A7D6ZU54-F1
#
_cell.length_a   1.000
_cell.length_b   1.000
_cell.length_c   1.000
_cell.angle_alpha   90.00
_cell.angle_beta   90.00
_cell.angle_gamma   90.00
#
_symmetry.space_group_name_H-M   'P 1'
#
loop_
_entity.id
_entity.type
_entity.pdbx_description
1 polymer ?
#
loop_
_entity_poly.entity_id
_entity_poly.type
_entity_poly.pdbx_seq_one_letter_code
_entity_poly.pdbx_strand_id
1 'polypeptide(L)'
;MFDNRNEPILPIPSDLYDEIGHLGDRVQALRADITRIRHRYAELAQSPKSLRVDELGRPIDPREAVILTHQALRVIDRDLETVENGLRYAHGPASRISLTDTAAEHRNQQLAAQHPPVHRTR
;
A
#
# COMPACT_ATOMS: atom_id res chain seq x y z
N MET A 1 18.92 -25.11 -29.11
CA MET A 1 19.35 -24.15 -28.08
C MET A 1 18.20 -23.21 -27.85
N PHE A 2 17.55 -23.28 -26.69
CA PHE A 2 16.48 -22.34 -26.34
C PHE A 2 17.12 -20.98 -26.02
N ASP A 3 16.63 -19.94 -26.67
CA ASP A 3 17.10 -18.58 -26.50
C ASP A 3 16.52 -18.03 -25.18
N ASN A 4 17.18 -18.34 -24.06
CA ASN A 4 16.77 -17.97 -22.69
C ASN A 4 16.84 -16.44 -22.43
N ARG A 5 17.03 -15.62 -23.46
CA ARG A 5 17.13 -14.16 -23.35
C ARG A 5 15.80 -13.47 -22.99
N ASN A 6 14.69 -14.19 -23.06
CA ASN A 6 13.34 -13.66 -22.77
C ASN A 6 12.74 -14.20 -21.47
N GLU A 7 13.46 -15.00 -20.67
CA GLU A 7 12.93 -15.42 -19.37
C GLU A 7 12.94 -14.25 -18.37
N PRO A 8 11.85 -14.03 -17.61
CA PRO A 8 11.79 -12.94 -16.64
C PRO A 8 12.79 -13.17 -15.50
N ILE A 9 13.54 -12.13 -15.15
CA ILE A 9 14.40 -12.14 -13.96
C ILE A 9 13.50 -12.21 -12.73
N LEU A 10 13.66 -13.26 -11.93
CA LEU A 10 12.87 -13.43 -10.71
C LEU A 10 13.16 -12.32 -9.69
N PRO A 11 12.13 -11.81 -8.99
CA PRO A 11 12.33 -10.89 -7.87
C PRO A 11 13.07 -11.58 -6.72
N ILE A 12 13.70 -10.79 -5.86
CA ILE A 12 14.31 -11.31 -4.63
C ILE A 12 13.18 -11.45 -3.59
N PRO A 13 12.97 -12.65 -3.01
CA PRO A 13 11.91 -12.84 -2.03
C PRO A 13 12.03 -11.96 -0.77
N SER A 14 13.24 -11.64 -0.32
CA SER A 14 13.46 -10.72 0.82
C SER A 14 12.99 -9.31 0.51
N ASP A 15 13.21 -8.82 -0.71
CA ASP A 15 12.78 -7.48 -1.11
C ASP A 15 11.25 -7.41 -1.12
N LEU A 16 10.58 -8.46 -1.62
CA LEU A 16 9.11 -8.55 -1.58
C LEU A 16 8.56 -8.65 -0.14
N TYR A 17 9.27 -9.33 0.75
CA TYR A 17 8.93 -9.37 2.17
C TYR A 17 9.02 -7.97 2.80
N ASP A 18 10.10 -7.24 2.55
CA ASP A 18 10.30 -5.88 3.05
C ASP A 18 9.24 -4.92 2.46
N GLU A 19 8.89 -5.06 1.18
CA GLU A 19 7.82 -4.30 0.53
C GLU A 19 6.45 -4.51 1.20
N ILE A 20 6.11 -5.74 1.58
CA ILE A 20 4.87 -6.04 2.33
C ILE A 20 4.89 -5.34 3.69
N GLY A 21 6.04 -5.37 4.39
CA GLY A 21 6.23 -4.67 5.66
C GLY A 21 6.00 -3.16 5.52
N HIS A 22 6.63 -2.54 4.54
CA HIS A 22 6.46 -1.11 4.25
C HIS A 22 5.03 -0.73 3.86
N LEU A 23 4.31 -1.60 3.14
CA LEU A 23 2.88 -1.40 2.89
C LEU A 23 2.08 -1.44 4.19
N GLY A 24 2.41 -2.35 5.11
CA GLY A 24 1.81 -2.41 6.45
C GLY A 24 1.97 -1.09 7.21
N ASP A 25 3.19 -0.56 7.27
CA ASP A 25 3.50 0.71 7.95
C ASP A 25 2.70 1.88 7.35
N ARG A 26 2.59 1.94 6.01
CA ARG A 26 1.81 2.97 5.31
C ARG A 26 0.33 2.88 5.61
N VAL A 27 -0.23 1.68 5.68
CA VAL A 27 -1.63 1.46 6.06
C VAL A 27 -1.86 1.92 7.49
N GLN A 28 -0.96 1.59 8.42
CA GLN A 28 -1.07 2.03 9.82
C GLN A 28 -1.03 3.55 9.94
N ALA A 29 -0.11 4.22 9.23
CA ALA A 29 -0.03 5.68 9.19
C ALA A 29 -1.34 6.29 8.64
N LEU A 30 -1.89 5.74 7.56
CA LEU A 30 -3.14 6.20 6.97
C LEU A 30 -4.33 6.03 7.93
N ARG A 31 -4.40 4.93 8.69
CA ARG A 31 -5.43 4.72 9.72
C ARG A 31 -5.37 5.77 10.83
N ALA A 32 -4.16 6.14 11.26
CA ALA A 32 -3.97 7.21 12.24
C ALA A 32 -4.49 8.56 11.72
N ASP A 33 -4.20 8.89 10.46
CA ASP A 33 -4.70 10.10 9.82
C ASP A 33 -6.23 10.11 9.67
N ILE A 34 -6.83 9.00 9.24
CA ILE A 34 -8.29 8.86 9.14
C ILE A 34 -8.94 9.02 10.51
N THR A 35 -8.38 8.40 11.54
CA THR A 35 -8.87 8.53 12.92
C THR A 35 -8.86 9.98 13.38
N ARG A 36 -7.75 10.70 13.13
CA ARG A 36 -7.62 12.13 13.44
C ARG A 36 -8.65 12.98 12.71
N ILE A 37 -8.86 12.74 11.41
CA ILE A 37 -9.86 13.47 10.61
C ILE A 37 -11.29 13.14 11.08
N ARG A 38 -11.57 11.88 11.39
CA ARG A 38 -12.87 11.43 11.91
C ARG A 38 -13.23 12.14 13.22
N HIS A 39 -12.27 12.27 14.14
CA HIS A 39 -12.47 13.03 15.38
C HIS A 39 -12.85 14.49 15.12
N ARG A 40 -12.17 15.15 14.17
CA ARG A 40 -12.51 16.52 13.77
C ARG A 40 -13.91 16.64 13.17
N TYR A 41 -14.34 15.69 12.34
CA TYR A 41 -15.73 15.68 11.86
C TYR A 41 -16.74 15.42 12.97
N ALA A 42 -16.40 14.61 13.97
CA ALA A 42 -17.24 14.42 15.15
C ALA A 42 -17.38 15.71 15.97
N GLU A 43 -16.33 16.52 16.08
CA GLU A 43 -16.37 17.86 16.68
C GLU A 43 -17.27 18.81 15.88
N LEU A 44 -17.12 18.85 14.55
CA LEU A 44 -17.98 19.67 13.68
C LEU A 44 -19.46 19.28 13.79
N ALA A 45 -19.76 17.99 13.97
CA ALA A 45 -21.11 17.48 14.14
C ALA A 45 -21.82 18.05 15.38
N GLN A 46 -21.07 18.53 16.38
CA GLN A 46 -21.61 19.17 17.58
C GLN A 46 -22.06 20.62 17.34
N SER A 47 -21.61 21.25 16.25
CA SER A 47 -21.94 22.64 15.91
C SER A 47 -22.45 22.80 14.47
N PRO A 48 -23.54 22.12 14.07
CA PRO A 48 -24.03 22.13 12.69
C PRO A 48 -24.45 23.53 12.21
N LYS A 49 -24.89 24.40 13.13
CA LYS A 49 -25.24 25.80 12.87
C LYS A 49 -24.07 26.65 12.37
N SER A 50 -22.83 26.20 12.58
CA SER A 50 -21.61 26.88 12.15
C SER A 50 -21.14 26.40 10.77
N LEU A 51 -21.90 25.51 10.12
CA LEU A 51 -21.54 24.89 8.86
C LEU A 51 -22.38 25.44 7.73
N ARG A 52 -21.76 25.52 6.56
CA ARG A 52 -22.42 25.81 5.29
C ARG A 52 -21.93 24.78 4.28
N VAL A 53 -22.83 24.24 3.48
CA VAL A 53 -22.49 23.43 2.30
C VAL A 53 -22.62 24.31 1.06
N ASP A 54 -21.89 23.98 0.01
CA ASP A 54 -22.13 24.59 -1.30
C ASP A 54 -23.42 24.02 -1.93
N GLU A 55 -23.84 24.66 -3.02
CA GLU A 55 -25.04 24.25 -3.79
C GLU A 55 -24.66 23.38 -5.01
N LEU A 56 -23.43 22.87 -5.08
CA LEU A 56 -22.98 22.06 -6.21
C LEU A 56 -23.50 20.62 -6.05
N GLY A 57 -24.56 20.30 -6.81
CA GLY A 57 -25.12 18.96 -6.89
C GLY A 57 -26.44 18.83 -6.16
N ARG A 58 -26.65 17.69 -5.48
CA ARG A 58 -27.91 17.45 -4.75
C ARG A 58 -27.92 18.29 -3.47
N PRO A 59 -29.01 19.02 -3.18
CA PRO A 59 -29.16 19.71 -1.91
C PRO A 59 -28.93 18.75 -0.74
N ILE A 60 -28.12 19.18 0.22
CA ILE A 60 -27.81 18.41 1.42
C ILE A 60 -27.79 19.35 2.63
N ASP A 61 -28.32 18.90 3.76
CA ASP A 61 -28.22 19.67 4.99
C ASP A 61 -26.77 19.64 5.53
N PRO A 62 -26.20 20.75 6.04
CA PRO A 62 -24.84 20.75 6.57
C PRO A 62 -24.57 19.71 7.67
N ARG A 63 -25.57 19.42 8.51
CA ARG A 63 -25.46 18.36 9.53
C ARG A 63 -25.40 17.00 8.88
N GLU A 64 -26.25 16.76 7.89
CA GLU A 64 -26.27 15.52 7.12
C GLU A 64 -24.92 15.28 6.42
N ALA A 65 -24.37 16.30 5.77
CA ALA A 65 -23.06 16.23 5.11
C ALA A 65 -21.93 15.80 6.06
N VAL A 66 -21.88 16.35 7.27
CA VAL A 66 -20.90 15.95 8.28
C VAL A 66 -21.13 14.53 8.78
N ILE A 67 -22.38 14.13 9.02
CA ILE A 67 -22.71 12.76 9.47
C ILE A 67 -22.28 11.75 8.42
N LEU A 68 -22.63 11.97 7.15
CA LEU A 68 -22.25 11.09 6.05
C LEU A 68 -20.74 11.00 5.90
N THR A 69 -20.03 12.13 6.00
CA THR A 69 -18.56 12.14 5.94
C THR A 69 -17.95 11.34 7.09
N HIS A 70 -18.42 11.56 8.32
CA HIS A 70 -17.95 10.80 9.49
C HIS A 70 -18.22 9.29 9.35
N GLN A 71 -19.39 8.91 8.84
CA GLN A 71 -19.74 7.51 8.58
C GLN A 71 -18.85 6.88 7.49
N ALA A 72 -18.62 7.60 6.39
CA ALA A 72 -17.74 7.13 5.31
C ALA A 72 -16.32 6.88 5.83
N LEU A 73 -15.75 7.81 6.60
CA LEU A 73 -14.43 7.66 7.21
C LEU A 73 -14.35 6.45 8.16
N ARG A 74 -15.44 6.16 8.89
CA ARG A 74 -15.53 4.97 9.74
C ARG A 74 -15.55 3.67 8.93
N VAL A 75 -16.18 3.65 7.76
CA VAL A 75 -16.16 2.48 6.87
C VAL A 75 -14.75 2.28 6.33
N ILE A 76 -14.09 3.34 5.84
CA ILE A 76 -12.73 3.27 5.33
C ILE A 76 -11.74 2.75 6.40
N ASP A 77 -11.85 3.22 7.64
CA ASP A 77 -11.01 2.73 8.76
C ASP A 77 -11.16 1.20 8.98
N ARG A 78 -12.39 0.67 8.87
CA ARG A 78 -12.65 -0.78 8.96
C ARG A 78 -12.06 -1.54 7.77
N ASP A 79 -12.17 -0.98 6.57
CA ASP A 79 -11.60 -1.61 5.38
C ASP A 79 -10.07 -1.65 5.48
N LEU A 80 -9.44 -0.59 5.98
CA LEU A 80 -8.00 -0.56 6.24
C LEU A 80 -7.55 -1.52 7.34
N GLU A 81 -8.35 -1.73 8.38
CA GLU A 81 -8.09 -2.78 9.37
C GLU A 81 -8.06 -4.17 8.71
N THR A 82 -8.97 -4.43 7.76
CA THR A 82 -8.99 -5.68 7.00
C THR A 82 -7.74 -5.81 6.13
N VAL A 83 -7.34 -4.73 5.44
CA VAL A 83 -6.11 -4.69 4.65
C VAL A 83 -4.87 -4.94 5.51
N GLU A 84 -4.78 -4.28 6.67
CA GLU A 84 -3.66 -4.45 7.61
C GLU A 84 -3.56 -5.90 8.09
N ASN A 85 -4.68 -6.52 8.44
CA ASN A 85 -4.72 -7.93 8.81
C ASN A 85 -4.27 -8.85 7.67
N GLY A 86 -4.69 -8.55 6.43
CA GLY A 86 -4.26 -9.28 5.23
C GLY A 86 -2.76 -9.16 4.98
N LEU A 87 -2.20 -7.95 5.10
CA LEU A 87 -0.77 -7.70 4.96
C LEU A 87 0.03 -8.43 6.03
N ARG A 88 -0.41 -8.38 7.30
CA ARG A 88 0.24 -9.10 8.40
C ARG A 88 0.22 -10.62 8.18
N TYR A 89 -0.91 -11.14 7.70
CA TYR A 89 -1.03 -12.55 7.35
C TYR A 89 -0.10 -12.94 6.21
N ALA A 90 0.03 -12.11 5.16
CA ALA A 90 0.93 -12.36 4.03
C ALA A 90 2.42 -12.25 4.40
N HIS A 91 2.77 -11.32 5.28
CA HIS A 91 4.14 -11.06 5.72
C HIS A 91 4.78 -12.27 6.41
N GLY A 92 4.00 -13.02 7.21
CA GLY A 92 4.46 -14.21 7.91
C GLY A 92 5.02 -15.29 6.96
N PRO A 93 4.22 -15.84 6.03
CA PRO A 93 4.70 -16.78 5.02
C PRO A 93 5.76 -16.19 4.09
N ALA A 94 5.67 -14.90 3.72
CA ALA A 94 6.66 -14.26 2.85
C ALA A 94 8.08 -14.34 3.43
N SER A 95 8.24 -14.21 4.75
CA SER A 95 9.55 -14.35 5.44
C SER A 95 10.22 -15.72 5.26
N ARG A 96 9.48 -16.72 4.76
CA ARG A 96 9.93 -18.11 4.62
C ARG A 96 10.19 -18.51 3.18
N ILE A 97 9.99 -17.60 2.23
CA ILE A 97 10.20 -17.84 0.81
C ILE A 97 11.65 -17.49 0.48
N SER A 98 12.36 -18.41 -0.17
CA SER A 98 13.67 -18.17 -0.74
C SER A 98 13.72 -18.73 -2.17
N LEU A 99 14.62 -18.20 -2.99
CA LEU A 99 14.97 -18.86 -4.25
C LEU A 99 15.69 -20.16 -3.93
N THR A 100 15.54 -21.16 -4.80
CA THR A 100 16.45 -22.31 -4.80
C THR A 100 17.82 -21.88 -5.28
N ASP A 101 18.88 -22.61 -4.91
CA ASP A 101 20.25 -22.29 -5.31
C ASP A 101 20.37 -22.14 -6.84
N THR A 102 19.78 -23.08 -7.60
CA THR A 102 19.76 -23.03 -9.07
C THR A 102 19.02 -21.80 -9.61
N ALA A 103 17.90 -21.39 -9.00
CA ALA A 103 17.17 -20.21 -9.42
C ALA A 103 17.93 -18.91 -9.10
N ALA A 104 18.63 -18.86 -7.96
CA ALA A 104 19.49 -17.73 -7.60
C ALA A 104 20.70 -17.60 -8.53
N GLU A 105 21.35 -18.72 -8.88
CA GLU A 105 22.45 -18.75 -9.85
C GLU A 105 22.00 -18.29 -11.24
N HIS A 106 20.87 -18.81 -11.73
CA HIS A 106 20.32 -18.42 -13.02
C HIS A 106 20.00 -16.91 -13.06
N ARG A 107 19.37 -16.39 -12.00
CA ARG A 107 19.08 -14.96 -11.85
C ARG A 107 20.36 -14.11 -11.93
N ASN A 108 21.42 -14.51 -11.22
CA ASN A 108 22.69 -13.78 -11.21
C ASN A 108 23.37 -13.78 -12.59
N GLN A 109 23.29 -14.90 -13.32
CA GLN A 109 23.78 -14.99 -14.70
C GLN A 109 23.01 -14.04 -15.64
N GLN A 110 21.68 -13.98 -15.51
CA GLN A 110 20.85 -13.06 -16.28
C GLN A 110 21.18 -11.59 -15.99
N LEU A 111 21.37 -11.23 -14.71
CA LEU A 111 21.76 -9.87 -14.32
C LEU A 111 23.16 -9.49 -14.85
N ALA A 112 24.13 -10.40 -14.78
CA ALA A 112 25.47 -10.18 -15.31
C ALA A 112 25.47 -10.00 -16.84
N ALA A 113 24.58 -10.70 -17.55
CA ALA A 113 24.41 -10.55 -18.99
C ALA A 113 23.75 -9.22 -19.40
N GLN A 114 22.90 -8.63 -18.54
CA GLN A 114 22.27 -7.33 -18.78
C GLN A 114 23.21 -6.14 -18.50
N HIS A 115 24.19 -6.29 -17.60
CA HIS A 115 25.18 -5.27 -17.29
C HIS A 115 26.61 -5.75 -17.60
N PRO A 116 27.00 -5.89 -18.89
CA PRO A 116 28.37 -6.26 -19.22
C PRO A 116 29.34 -5.18 -18.70
N PRO A 117 30.51 -5.57 -18.16
CA PRO A 117 31.47 -4.62 -17.63
C PRO A 117 31.89 -3.62 -18.70
N VAL A 118 31.77 -2.32 -18.40
CA VAL A 118 32.24 -1.25 -19.28
C VAL A 118 33.75 -1.41 -19.47
N HIS A 119 34.18 -1.85 -20.64
CA HIS A 119 35.58 -1.81 -21.03
C HIS A 119 36.02 -0.35 -21.06
N ARG A 120 36.71 0.10 -19.99
CA ARG A 120 37.50 1.33 -20.02
C ARG A 120 38.67 1.10 -20.97
N THR A 121 38.53 1.54 -22.21
CA THR A 121 39.64 1.73 -23.14
C THR A 121 40.65 2.69 -22.51
N ARG A 122 41.91 2.25 -22.43
CA ARG A 122 43.07 3.07 -22.09
C ARG A 122 43.57 3.81 -23.32
#